data_AF-A0A3P6TNZ3-F1
#
_entry.id   AF-A0A3P6TNZ3-F1
#
_cell.length_a   1.000
_cell.length_b   1.000
_cell.length_c   1.000
_cell.angle_alpha   90.00
_cell.angle_beta   90.00
_cell.angle_gamma   90.00
#
_symmetry.space_group_name_H-M   'P 1'
#
loop_
_entity.id
_entity.type
_entity.pdbx_description
1 polymer ?
#
loop_
_entity_poly.entity_id
_entity_poly.type
_entity_poly.pdbx_seq_one_letter_code
_entity_poly.pdbx_strand_id
1 'polypeptide(L)'
;MSEKSIVNTIRLLENQKIERCIAFQEALDERKRAFELARLQYAYPYKAIASLAVTIISAVATYQHKNVFHLIPVAVALPYLACETDASFGRRTARIKRRADLLYRTGLAQHEPHILVADVNHRVKELQGADDME
;
A
#
# COMPACT_ATOMS: atom_id res chain seq x y z
N MET A 1 25.41 -38.42 15.08
CA MET A 1 24.34 -37.79 14.27
C MET A 1 24.58 -38.11 12.80
N SER A 2 23.57 -38.59 12.07
CA SER A 2 23.73 -38.96 10.66
C SER A 2 23.74 -37.71 9.78
N GLU A 3 24.67 -37.64 8.83
CA GLU A 3 24.84 -36.56 7.84
C GLU A 3 23.53 -36.19 7.12
N LYS A 4 22.67 -37.19 6.88
CA LYS A 4 21.33 -37.02 6.31
C LYS A 4 20.38 -36.23 7.20
N SER A 5 20.52 -36.35 8.53
CA SER A 5 19.74 -35.58 9.51
C SER A 5 20.10 -34.11 9.44
N ILE A 6 21.39 -33.77 9.35
CA ILE A 6 21.87 -32.39 9.30
C ILE A 6 21.39 -31.69 8.02
N VAL A 7 21.48 -32.36 6.87
CA VAL A 7 20.99 -31.82 5.58
C VAL A 7 19.49 -31.56 5.61
N ASN A 8 18.70 -32.44 6.24
CA ASN A 8 17.25 -32.22 6.38
C ASN A 8 16.94 -31.05 7.31
N THR A 9 17.69 -30.86 8.40
CA THR A 9 17.52 -29.70 9.29
C THR A 9 17.85 -28.40 8.58
N ILE A 10 18.94 -28.36 7.79
CA ILE A 10 19.34 -27.17 7.02
C ILE A 10 18.25 -26.81 6.00
N ARG A 11 17.73 -27.78 5.23
CA ARG A 11 16.62 -27.54 4.28
C ARG A 11 15.37 -27.00 4.96
N LEU A 12 15.04 -27.51 6.14
CA LEU A 12 13.88 -27.05 6.90
C LEU A 12 14.05 -25.60 7.35
N LEU A 13 15.25 -25.23 7.81
CA LEU A 13 15.59 -23.85 8.19
C LEU A 13 15.57 -22.90 6.98
N GLU A 14 16.10 -23.32 5.84
CA GLU A 14 16.07 -22.54 4.61
C GLU A 14 14.64 -22.29 4.13
N ASN A 15 13.80 -23.33 4.10
CA ASN A 15 12.39 -23.19 3.73
C ASN A 15 11.66 -22.24 4.67
N GLN A 16 11.86 -22.37 5.98
CA GLN A 16 11.23 -21.49 6.96
C GLN A 16 11.69 -20.02 6.80
N LYS A 17 12.97 -19.80 6.44
CA LYS A 17 13.48 -18.46 6.14
C LYS A 17 12.82 -17.88 4.89
N ILE A 18 12.67 -18.67 3.84
CA ILE A 18 12.00 -18.27 2.59
C ILE A 18 10.54 -17.89 2.88
N GLU A 19 9.80 -18.70 3.62
CA GLU A 19 8.40 -18.42 4.00
C GLU A 19 8.27 -17.11 4.77
N ARG A 20 9.15 -16.86 5.74
CA ARG A 20 9.16 -15.60 6.50
C ARG A 20 9.48 -14.39 5.61
N CYS A 21 10.43 -14.52 4.68
CA CYS A 21 10.75 -13.46 3.73
C CYS A 21 9.56 -13.14 2.81
N ILE A 22 8.86 -14.15 2.30
CA ILE A 22 7.67 -13.98 1.47
C ILE A 22 6.57 -13.27 2.26
N ALA A 23 6.28 -13.73 3.48
CA ALA A 23 5.25 -13.13 4.34
C ALA A 23 5.57 -11.66 4.68
N PHE A 24 6.84 -11.36 4.98
CA PHE A 24 7.27 -9.99 5.26
C PHE A 24 7.14 -9.07 4.04
N GLN A 25 7.51 -9.57 2.86
CA GLN A 25 7.43 -8.80 1.63
C GLN A 25 5.99 -8.54 1.22
N GLU A 26 5.11 -9.53 1.38
CA GLU A 26 3.67 -9.36 1.16
C GLU A 26 3.06 -8.30 2.10
N ALA A 27 3.46 -8.31 3.38
CA ALA A 27 3.03 -7.29 4.34
C ALA A 27 3.50 -5.88 3.96
N LEU A 28 4.73 -5.73 3.46
CA LEU A 28 5.24 -4.45 2.96
C LEU A 28 4.49 -3.98 1.71
N ASP A 29 4.20 -4.87 0.79
CA ASP A 29 3.50 -4.53 -0.45
C ASP A 29 2.03 -4.15 -0.18
N GLU A 30 1.36 -4.80 0.77
CA GLU A 30 0.01 -4.41 1.20
C GLU A 30 0.02 -3.00 1.82
N ARG A 31 1.03 -2.67 2.64
CA ARG A 31 1.21 -1.31 3.20
C ARG A 31 1.47 -0.26 2.13
N LYS A 32 2.33 -0.55 1.15
CA LYS A 32 2.59 0.36 0.01
C LYS A 32 1.32 0.66 -0.77
N ARG A 33 0.52 -0.37 -1.08
CA ARG A 33 -0.77 -0.20 -1.79
C ARG A 33 -1.77 0.64 -0.99
N ALA A 34 -1.84 0.43 0.32
CA ALA A 34 -2.68 1.25 1.19
C ALA A 34 -2.23 2.71 1.22
N PHE A 35 -0.92 2.96 1.27
CA PHE A 35 -0.36 4.31 1.23
C PHE A 35 -0.62 5.03 -0.10
N GLU A 36 -0.41 4.34 -1.24
CA GLU A 36 -0.72 4.91 -2.56
C GLU A 36 -2.19 5.29 -2.69
N LEU A 37 -3.09 4.43 -2.19
CA LEU A 37 -4.52 4.72 -2.18
C LEU A 37 -4.85 5.96 -1.34
N ALA A 38 -4.28 6.06 -0.14
CA ALA A 38 -4.47 7.22 0.73
C ALA A 38 -3.95 8.51 0.08
N ARG A 39 -2.79 8.43 -0.60
CA ARG A 39 -2.21 9.55 -1.34
C ARG A 39 -3.13 10.03 -2.47
N LEU A 40 -3.71 9.10 -3.23
CA LEU A 40 -4.66 9.41 -4.30
C LEU A 40 -5.93 10.07 -3.75
N GLN A 41 -6.48 9.55 -2.64
CA GLN A 41 -7.66 10.13 -1.99
C GLN A 41 -7.40 11.54 -1.43
N TYR A 42 -6.19 11.79 -0.91
CA TYR A 42 -5.81 13.11 -0.42
C TYR A 42 -5.66 14.14 -1.55
N ALA A 43 -5.14 13.72 -2.71
CA ALA A 43 -4.97 14.61 -3.87
C ALA A 43 -6.26 14.84 -4.66
N TYR A 44 -7.21 13.89 -4.61
CA TYR A 44 -8.48 13.93 -5.33
C TYR A 44 -9.30 15.21 -5.14
N PRO A 45 -9.57 15.73 -3.92
CA PRO A 45 -10.38 16.93 -3.74
C PRO A 45 -9.80 18.14 -4.46
N TYR A 46 -8.47 18.30 -4.47
CA TYR A 46 -7.82 19.39 -5.19
C TYR A 46 -8.03 19.27 -6.71
N LYS A 47 -7.89 18.06 -7.27
CA LYS A 47 -8.17 17.80 -8.69
C LYS A 47 -9.64 18.06 -9.03
N ALA A 48 -10.56 17.60 -8.19
CA ALA A 48 -12.00 17.78 -8.35
C ALA A 48 -12.41 19.25 -8.33
N ILE A 49 -11.88 20.03 -7.38
CA ILE A 49 -12.14 21.48 -7.29
C ILE A 49 -11.58 22.20 -8.51
N ALA A 50 -10.35 21.87 -8.94
CA ALA A 50 -9.74 22.48 -10.11
C ALA A 50 -10.56 22.23 -11.39
N SER A 51 -10.98 20.98 -11.61
CA SER A 51 -11.86 20.65 -12.74
C SER A 51 -13.23 21.33 -12.65
N LEU A 52 -13.82 21.45 -11.45
CA LEU A 52 -15.08 22.16 -11.26
C LEU A 52 -14.92 23.64 -11.65
N ALA A 53 -13.85 24.28 -11.21
CA ALA A 53 -13.53 25.66 -11.58
C ALA A 53 -13.41 25.82 -13.10
N VAL A 54 -12.71 24.89 -13.78
CA VAL A 54 -12.61 24.89 -15.24
C VAL A 54 -13.97 24.75 -15.90
N THR A 55 -14.85 23.86 -15.40
CA THR A 55 -16.21 23.72 -15.96
C THR A 55 -17.03 25.00 -15.82
N ILE A 56 -16.95 25.69 -14.68
CA ILE A 56 -17.67 26.95 -14.46
C ILE A 56 -17.13 28.04 -15.40
N ILE A 57 -15.81 28.19 -15.50
CA ILE A 57 -15.18 29.19 -16.39
C ILE A 57 -15.56 28.92 -17.84
N SER A 58 -15.47 27.67 -18.29
CA SER A 58 -15.88 27.26 -19.63
C SER A 58 -17.36 27.51 -19.90
N ALA A 59 -18.24 27.26 -18.92
CA ALA A 59 -19.67 27.51 -19.05
C ALA A 59 -19.97 29.01 -19.18
N VAL A 60 -19.36 29.85 -18.33
CA VAL A 60 -19.51 31.32 -18.40
C VAL A 60 -18.99 31.86 -19.72
N ALA A 61 -17.82 31.39 -20.17
CA ALA A 61 -17.24 31.83 -21.43
C ALA A 61 -18.09 31.40 -22.65
N THR A 62 -18.66 30.19 -22.62
CA THR A 62 -19.60 29.72 -23.65
C THR A 62 -20.85 30.59 -23.69
N TYR A 63 -21.39 30.98 -22.53
CA TYR A 63 -22.56 31.84 -22.43
C TYR A 63 -22.30 33.27 -22.94
N GLN A 64 -21.16 33.87 -22.57
CA GLN A 64 -20.80 35.23 -22.96
C GLN A 64 -20.44 35.34 -24.44
N HIS A 65 -19.62 34.41 -24.95
CA HIS A 65 -19.13 34.45 -26.33
C HIS A 65 -20.02 33.69 -27.33
N LYS A 66 -21.06 32.98 -26.86
CA LYS A 66 -21.92 32.09 -27.67
C LYS A 66 -21.12 31.09 -28.51
N ASN A 67 -19.93 30.71 -28.04
CA ASN A 67 -19.00 29.88 -28.79
C ASN A 67 -18.75 28.55 -28.08
N VAL A 68 -19.19 27.47 -28.71
CA VAL A 68 -19.15 26.09 -28.19
C VAL A 68 -17.72 25.57 -28.01
N PHE A 69 -16.73 26.13 -28.71
CA PHE A 69 -15.32 25.74 -28.54
C PHE A 69 -14.80 25.93 -27.10
N HIS A 70 -15.44 26.76 -26.29
CA HIS A 70 -15.07 26.97 -24.89
C HIS A 70 -15.43 25.77 -23.98
N LEU A 71 -16.17 24.78 -24.50
CA LEU A 71 -16.44 23.51 -23.82
C LEU A 71 -15.37 22.44 -24.03
N ILE A 72 -14.39 22.65 -24.93
CA ILE A 72 -13.29 21.68 -25.15
C ILE A 72 -12.57 21.30 -23.84
N PRO A 73 -12.22 22.24 -22.95
CA PRO A 73 -11.60 21.91 -21.67
C PRO A 73 -12.47 20.99 -20.81
N VAL A 74 -13.80 21.15 -20.87
CA VAL A 74 -14.77 20.32 -20.14
C VAL A 74 -14.79 18.90 -20.69
N ALA A 75 -14.78 18.77 -22.02
CA ALA A 75 -14.75 17.47 -22.70
C ALA A 75 -13.50 16.64 -22.34
N VAL A 76 -12.37 17.30 -22.04
CA VAL A 76 -11.13 16.63 -21.58
C VAL A 76 -11.12 16.42 -20.06
N ALA A 77 -11.62 17.38 -19.28
CA ALA A 77 -11.62 17.33 -17.82
C ALA A 77 -12.57 16.25 -17.27
N LEU A 78 -13.73 16.02 -17.91
CA LEU A 78 -14.72 15.05 -17.45
C LEU A 78 -14.22 13.58 -17.47
N PRO A 79 -13.66 13.06 -18.58
CA PRO A 79 -13.07 11.72 -18.60
C PRO A 79 -11.89 11.58 -17.63
N TYR A 80 -11.04 12.61 -17.53
CA TYR A 80 -9.92 12.63 -16.61
C TYR A 80 -10.38 12.48 -15.15
N LEU A 81 -11.39 13.26 -14.76
CA LEU A 81 -12.02 13.15 -13.45
C LEU A 81 -12.63 11.78 -13.22
N ALA A 82 -13.36 11.23 -14.18
CA ALA A 82 -13.98 9.92 -14.05
C ALA A 82 -12.93 8.83 -13.78
N CYS A 83 -11.80 8.86 -14.49
CA CYS A 83 -10.67 7.96 -14.25
C CYS A 83 -10.05 8.13 -12.86
N GLU A 84 -9.80 9.37 -12.43
CA GLU A 84 -9.25 9.66 -11.10
C GLU A 84 -10.24 9.27 -9.98
N THR A 85 -11.54 9.41 -10.22
CA THR A 85 -12.61 9.00 -9.30
C THR A 85 -12.65 7.48 -9.16
N ASP A 86 -12.60 6.73 -10.26
CA ASP A 86 -12.55 5.27 -10.21
C ASP A 86 -11.24 4.77 -9.56
N ALA A 87 -10.11 5.44 -9.82
CA ALA A 87 -8.84 5.11 -9.17
C ALA A 87 -8.86 5.36 -7.65
N SER A 88 -9.53 6.41 -7.18
CA SER A 88 -9.56 6.81 -5.77
C SER A 88 -10.70 6.17 -4.95
N PHE A 89 -11.84 5.86 -5.59
CA PHE A 89 -13.06 5.35 -4.94
C PHE A 89 -13.66 4.09 -5.57
N GLY A 90 -13.05 3.52 -6.62
CA GLY A 90 -13.58 2.33 -7.31
C GLY A 90 -13.59 1.05 -6.46
N ARG A 91 -14.16 -0.04 -6.99
CA ARG A 91 -14.35 -1.32 -6.24
C ARG A 91 -13.07 -1.93 -5.67
N ARG A 92 -11.90 -1.62 -6.24
CA ARG A 92 -10.61 -2.11 -5.74
C ARG A 92 -10.20 -1.41 -4.44
N THR A 93 -10.58 -0.15 -4.25
CA THR A 93 -10.22 0.65 -3.07
C THR A 93 -10.94 0.16 -1.83
N ALA A 94 -12.21 -0.26 -1.96
CA ALA A 94 -12.97 -0.88 -0.87
C ALA A 94 -12.33 -2.19 -0.39
N ARG A 95 -11.76 -3.00 -1.31
CA ARG A 95 -11.01 -4.22 -0.95
C ARG A 95 -9.72 -3.88 -0.21
N ILE A 96 -8.95 -2.91 -0.71
CA ILE A 96 -7.71 -2.46 -0.06
C ILE A 96 -8.00 -1.91 1.33
N LYS A 97 -9.03 -1.06 1.48
CA LYS A 97 -9.43 -0.50 2.78
C LYS A 97 -9.87 -1.57 3.76
N ARG A 98 -10.68 -2.56 3.34
CA ARG A 98 -11.07 -3.69 4.19
C ARG A 98 -9.87 -4.51 4.65
N ARG A 99 -8.90 -4.77 3.78
CA ARG A 99 -7.67 -5.49 4.14
C ARG A 99 -6.79 -4.69 5.09
N ALA A 100 -6.63 -3.39 4.84
CA ALA A 100 -5.90 -2.49 5.72
C ALA A 100 -6.56 -2.39 7.11
N ASP A 101 -7.89 -2.26 7.17
CA ASP A 101 -8.64 -2.26 8.44
C ASP A 101 -8.50 -3.60 9.17
N LEU A 102 -8.49 -4.71 8.44
CA LEU A 102 -8.30 -6.04 9.02
C LEU A 102 -6.89 -6.15 9.62
N LEU A 103 -5.85 -5.75 8.88
CA LEU A 103 -4.47 -5.70 9.35
C LEU A 103 -4.28 -4.76 10.55
N TYR A 104 -4.94 -3.61 10.54
CA TYR A 104 -4.90 -2.66 11.65
C TYR A 104 -5.56 -3.23 12.90
N ARG A 105 -6.71 -3.90 12.76
CA ARG A 105 -7.40 -4.57 13.86
C ARG A 105 -6.63 -5.78 14.39
N THR A 106 -6.06 -6.61 13.52
CA THR A 106 -5.22 -7.74 13.96
C THR A 106 -3.93 -7.24 14.61
N GLY A 107 -3.31 -6.18 14.10
CA GLY A 107 -2.13 -5.56 14.70
C GLY A 107 -2.40 -4.79 16.00
N LEU A 108 -3.64 -4.39 16.27
CA LEU A 108 -4.05 -3.87 17.58
C LEU A 108 -4.42 -4.99 18.57
N ALA A 109 -5.00 -6.09 18.06
CA ALA A 109 -5.37 -7.26 18.86
C ALA A 109 -4.17 -8.11 19.26
N GLN A 110 -3.17 -8.23 18.38
CA GLN A 110 -1.85 -8.73 18.68
C GLN A 110 -1.01 -7.54 19.12
N HIS A 111 -0.90 -7.33 20.42
CA HIS A 111 0.11 -6.46 21.04
C HIS A 111 1.51 -7.09 20.83
N GLU A 112 1.87 -7.41 19.57
CA GLU A 112 3.13 -8.04 19.25
C GLU A 112 4.16 -6.91 19.16
N PRO A 113 5.19 -6.91 20.03
CA PRO A 113 6.19 -5.86 20.00
C PRO A 113 6.79 -5.88 18.60
N HIS A 114 6.91 -4.71 17.98
CA HIS A 114 7.71 -4.57 16.77
C HIS A 114 9.05 -5.25 17.07
N ILE A 115 9.30 -6.41 16.44
CA ILE A 115 10.58 -7.07 16.54
C ILE A 115 11.56 -6.11 15.87
N LEU A 116 12.16 -5.24 16.68
CA LEU A 116 13.19 -4.33 16.24
C LEU A 116 14.35 -5.19 15.76
N VAL A 117 15.03 -4.72 14.72
CA VAL A 117 16.27 -5.35 14.24
C VAL A 117 17.27 -5.52 15.40
N ALA A 118 17.19 -4.65 16.42
CA ALA A 118 17.93 -4.76 17.67
C ALA A 118 17.63 -6.05 18.46
N ASP A 119 16.38 -6.48 18.53
CA ASP A 119 15.95 -7.72 19.22
C ASP A 119 16.41 -8.96 18.45
N VAL A 120 16.42 -8.90 17.11
CA VAL A 120 16.99 -9.97 16.27
C VAL A 120 18.49 -10.08 16.49
N ASN A 121 19.21 -8.95 16.50
CA ASN A 121 20.65 -8.92 16.76
C ASN A 121 21.00 -9.39 18.17
N HIS A 122 20.16 -9.11 19.16
CA HIS A 122 20.33 -9.60 20.53
C HIS A 122 20.21 -11.12 20.59
N ARG A 123 19.16 -11.69 20.00
CA ARG A 123 18.97 -13.15 19.97
C ARG A 123 20.02 -13.88 19.15
N VAL A 124 20.53 -13.28 18.08
CA VAL A 124 21.66 -13.84 17.31
C VAL A 124 22.94 -13.86 18.15
N LYS A 125 23.19 -12.81 18.96
CA LYS A 125 24.32 -12.80 19.90
C LYS A 125 24.17 -13.83 21.01
N GLU A 126 22.97 -14.01 21.56
CA GLU A 126 22.71 -15.05 22.58
C GLU A 126 22.92 -16.45 22.03
N LEU A 127 22.51 -16.70 20.77
CA LEU A 127 22.72 -17.99 20.11
C LEU A 127 24.20 -18.25 19.78
N GLN A 128 24.96 -17.22 19.41
CA GLN A 128 26.41 -17.35 19.18
C GLN A 128 27.17 -17.56 20.49
N GLY A 129 26.82 -16.84 21.56
CA GLY A 129 27.47 -17.01 22.87
C GLY A 129 27.14 -18.33 23.59
N ALA A 130 26.04 -18.99 23.21
CA ALA A 130 25.69 -20.32 23.72
C ALA A 130 26.45 -21.45 23.00
N ASP A 131 26.80 -21.26 21.71
CA ASP A 131 27.59 -22.20 20.90
C ASP A 131 29.09 -22.17 21.29
N ASP A 132 29.57 -21.03 21.82
CA ASP A 132 30.96 -20.84 22.29
C ASP A 132 31.22 -21.41 23.72
N MET A 133 30.19 -21.92 24.41
CA MET A 133 30.29 -22.48 25.77
C MET A 133 30.06 -24.00 25.88
N GLU A 134 29.90 -24.72 24.76
CA GLU A 134 30.03 -26.19 24.66
C GLU A 134 31.40 -26.60 24.08
#